data_AF-A0A180F4M3-F1
#
_entry.id   AF-A0A180F4M3-F1
#
_cell.length_a   1.000
_cell.length_b   1.000
_cell.length_c   1.000
_cell.angle_alpha   90.00
_cell.angle_beta   90.00
_cell.angle_gamma   90.00
#
_symmetry.space_group_name_H-M   'P 1'
#
loop_
_entity.id
_entity.type
_entity.pdbx_description
1 polymer ?
#
loop_
_entity_poly.entity_id
_entity_poly.type
_entity_poly.pdbx_seq_one_letter_code
_entity_poly.pdbx_strand_id
1 'polypeptide(L)' 'MLYSYVLIGFKGDTIEKAQKRLYQTIDAGFIPMAMLYRDYEGKFDKTWKRFQREWANPTIRAVKINEYEVNIKHKAI' A
#
# COMPACT_ATOMS: atom_id res chain seq x y z
N MET A 1 12.68 -13.07 -0.52
CA MET A 1 11.85 -11.88 -0.24
C MET A 1 10.40 -12.27 -0.44
N LEU A 2 9.52 -12.03 0.54
CA LEU A 2 8.12 -12.46 0.49
C LEU A 2 7.21 -11.26 0.20
N TYR A 3 6.30 -11.43 -0.75
CA TYR A 3 5.29 -10.43 -1.08
C TYR A 3 4.01 -10.71 -0.31
N SER A 4 3.35 -9.64 0.15
CA SER A 4 2.03 -9.70 0.80
C SER A 4 1.05 -8.80 0.09
N TYR A 5 -0.11 -9.35 -0.25
CA TYR A 5 -1.18 -8.61 -0.91
C TYR A 5 -2.04 -7.92 0.13
N VAL A 6 -2.06 -6.58 0.09
CA VAL A 6 -2.80 -5.76 1.04
C VAL A 6 -4.04 -5.21 0.34
N LEU A 7 -5.22 -5.63 0.79
CA LEU A 7 -6.50 -5.16 0.25
C LEU A 7 -6.69 -3.66 0.53
N ILE A 8 -7.03 -2.88 -0.49
CA ILE A 8 -7.25 -1.43 -0.40
C ILE A 8 -8.54 -1.03 -1.12
N GLY A 9 -9.16 0.06 -0.68
CA GLY A 9 -10.34 0.64 -1.33
C GLY A 9 -11.64 -0.13 -1.09
N PHE A 10 -11.68 -0.92 -0.01
CA PHE A 10 -12.93 -1.53 0.44
C PHE A 10 -13.91 -0.48 0.99
N LYS A 11 -15.19 -0.82 1.16
CA LYS A 11 -16.21 0.09 1.67
C LYS A 11 -15.79 0.71 3.02
N GLY A 12 -15.74 2.04 3.09
CA GLY A 12 -15.34 2.80 4.29
C GLY A 12 -13.83 2.90 4.50
N ASP A 13 -13.02 2.41 3.57
CA ASP A 13 -11.57 2.57 3.59
C ASP A 13 -11.14 3.99 3.24
N THR A 14 -9.95 4.38 3.67
CA THR A 14 -9.35 5.70 3.40
C THR A 14 -7.90 5.50 2.98
N ILE A 15 -7.36 6.41 2.17
CA ILE A 15 -5.97 6.31 1.71
C ILE A 15 -5.00 6.21 2.88
N GLU A 16 -5.25 6.95 3.96
CA GLU A 16 -4.44 6.94 5.19
C GLU A 16 -4.45 5.58 5.89
N LYS A 17 -5.64 4.97 6.09
CA LYS A 17 -5.77 3.63 6.70
C LYS A 17 -5.15 2.54 5.82
N ALA A 18 -5.30 2.66 4.50
CA ALA A 18 -4.67 1.75 3.54
C ALA A 18 -3.15 1.87 3.57
N GLN A 19 -2.61 3.09 3.55
CA GLN A 19 -1.18 3.36 3.63
C GLN A 19 -0.58 2.86 4.95
N LYS A 20 -1.27 3.07 6.08
CA LYS A 20 -0.85 2.52 7.37
C LYS A 20 -0.71 0.99 7.34
N ARG A 21 -1.65 0.28 6.73
CA ARG A 21 -1.59 -1.20 6.59
C ARG A 21 -0.43 -1.66 5.70
N LEU A 22 -0.15 -0.92 4.63
CA LEU A 22 1.01 -1.18 3.76
C LEU A 22 2.32 -1.00 4.54
N TYR A 23 2.44 0.04 5.37
CA TYR A 23 3.60 0.24 6.24
C TYR A 23 3.75 -0.84 7.31
N GLN A 24 2.65 -1.25 7.97
CA GLN A 24 2.67 -2.37 8.91
C GLN A 24 3.15 -3.68 8.27
N THR A 25 2.91 -3.85 6.96
CA THR A 25 3.41 -5.00 6.20
C THR A 25 4.94 -4.95 6.04
N ILE A 26 5.49 -3.75 5.83
CA ILE A 26 6.95 -3.51 5.83
C ILE A 26 7.54 -3.81 7.21
N ASP A 27 6.90 -3.29 8.27
CA ASP A 27 7.34 -3.53 9.65
C ASP A 27 7.33 -5.02 10.02
N ALA A 28 6.40 -5.78 9.45
CA ALA A 28 6.32 -7.23 9.60
C ALA A 28 7.36 -8.01 8.75
N GLY A 29 8.20 -7.32 7.97
CA GLY A 29 9.27 -7.92 7.17
C GLY A 29 8.84 -8.39 5.76
N PHE A 30 7.67 -7.96 5.29
CA PHE A 30 7.14 -8.32 3.96
C PHE A 30 7.19 -7.15 2.99
N ILE A 31 7.20 -7.45 1.69
CA ILE A 31 7.01 -6.44 0.65
C ILE A 31 5.50 -6.26 0.39
N PRO A 32 4.93 -5.07 0.64
CA PRO A 32 3.53 -4.83 0.37
C PRO A 32 3.23 -4.70 -1.12
N MET A 33 2.14 -5.33 -1.58
CA MET A 33 1.53 -5.08 -2.88
C MET A 33 0.07 -4.70 -2.69
N ALA A 34 -0.31 -3.51 -3.18
CA ALA A 34 -1.68 -3.06 -3.09
C ALA A 34 -2.61 -3.89 -4.00
N MET A 35 -3.60 -4.54 -3.37
CA MET A 35 -4.68 -5.26 -4.02
C MET A 35 -5.92 -4.37 -4.03
N LEU A 36 -6.28 -3.86 -5.21
CA LEU A 36 -7.44 -3.00 -5.38
C LEU A 36 -8.74 -3.82 -5.26
N TYR A 37 -9.58 -3.46 -4.31
CA TYR A 37 -10.94 -3.98 -4.21
C TYR A 37 -11.73 -3.62 -5.47
N ARG A 38 -12.52 -4.58 -5.95
CA ARG A 38 -13.51 -4.40 -7.02
C ARG A 38 -14.85 -4.87 -6.48
N ASP A 39 -15.92 -4.17 -6.83
CA ASP A 39 -17.26 -4.63 -6.48
C ASP A 39 -17.68 -5.87 -7.30
N TYR A 40 -18.89 -6.37 -7.04
CA TYR A 40 -19.45 -7.51 -7.75
C TYR A 40 -19.65 -7.27 -9.25
N GLU A 41 -19.72 -6.01 -9.69
CA GLU A 41 -19.79 -5.63 -11.11
C GLU A 41 -18.39 -5.40 -11.72
N GLY A 42 -17.33 -5.54 -10.92
CA GLY A 42 -15.94 -5.31 -11.33
C GLY A 42 -15.53 -3.83 -11.38
N LYS A 43 -16.38 -2.91 -10.92
CA LYS A 43 -16.08 -1.47 -10.89
C LYS A 43 -15.10 -1.16 -9.77
N PHE A 44 -14.35 -0.10 -9.98
CA PHE A 44 -13.37 0.42 -9.03
C PHE A 44 -13.27 1.93 -9.16
N ASP A 45 -12.81 2.56 -8.09
CA ASP A 45 -12.58 4.00 -8.06
C ASP A 45 -11.18 4.33 -8.65
N LYS A 46 -11.12 5.37 -9.49
CA LYS A 46 -9.90 5.78 -10.20
C LYS A 46 -8.80 6.29 -9.26
N THR A 47 -9.17 6.92 -8.15
CA THR A 47 -8.24 7.39 -7.11
C THR A 47 -7.53 6.19 -6.48
N TRP A 48 -8.31 5.15 -6.14
CA TRP A 48 -7.77 3.90 -5.61
C TRP A 48 -6.93 3.15 -6.64
N LYS A 49 -7.28 3.22 -7.93
CA LYS A 49 -6.46 2.66 -9.00
C LYS A 49 -5.10 3.35 -9.13
N ARG A 50 -5.05 4.68 -8.98
CA ARG A 50 -3.79 5.44 -8.96
C ARG A 50 -2.94 5.03 -7.76
N PHE A 51 -3.52 5.00 -6.57
CA PHE A 51 -2.83 4.57 -5.35
C PHE A 51 -2.32 3.13 -5.46
N GLN A 52 -3.12 2.22 -6.04
CA GLN A 52 -2.71 0.84 -6.30
C GLN A 52 -1.45 0.75 -7.19
N ARG A 53 -1.36 1.56 -8.25
CA ARG A 53 -0.22 1.54 -9.18
C ARG A 53 1.09 1.89 -8.50
N GLU A 54 1.06 2.82 -7.54
CA GLU A 54 2.25 3.24 -6.80
C GLU A 54 2.87 2.11 -5.99
N TRP A 55 2.03 1.24 -5.42
CA TRP A 55 2.47 0.09 -4.63
C TRP A 55 2.64 -1.20 -5.45
N ALA A 56 2.06 -1.28 -6.65
CA ALA A 56 2.24 -2.41 -7.55
C ALA A 56 3.52 -2.30 -8.39
N ASN A 57 3.90 -1.09 -8.81
CA ASN A 57 5.12 -0.86 -9.56
C ASN A 57 6.36 -1.07 -8.67
N PRO A 58 7.28 -1.99 -9.00
CA PRO A 58 8.45 -2.28 -8.17
C PRO A 58 9.36 -1.09 -7.91
N THR A 59 9.59 -0.24 -8.91
CA THR A 59 10.46 0.93 -8.81
C THR A 59 9.88 1.96 -7.85
N ILE A 60 8.60 2.32 -8.02
CA ILE A 60 7.93 3.30 -7.17
C ILE A 60 7.79 2.76 -5.74
N ARG A 61 7.42 1.48 -5.60
CA ARG A 61 7.31 0.81 -4.31
C ARG A 61 8.65 0.82 -3.56
N ALA A 62 9.76 0.51 -4.24
CA ALA A 62 11.08 0.51 -3.61
C ALA A 62 11.45 1.89 -3.05
N VAL A 63 11.19 2.96 -3.80
CA VAL A 63 11.38 4.36 -3.33
C VAL A 63 10.54 4.63 -2.08
N LYS A 64 9.24 4.27 -2.10
CA LYS A 64 8.34 4.48 -0.94
C LYS A 64 8.74 3.69 0.30
N ILE A 65 9.22 2.45 0.13
CA ILE A 65 9.73 1.64 1.24
C ILE A 65 10.94 2.33 1.85
N ASN A 66 11.90 2.76 1.01
CA ASN A 66 13.08 3.47 1.48
C ASN A 66 12.73 4.79 2.19
N GLU A 67 11.81 5.58 1.64
CA GLU A 67 11.31 6.80 2.29
C GLU A 67 10.69 6.52 3.66
N TYR A 68 9.89 5.45 3.77
CA TYR A 68 9.28 5.06 5.03
C TYR A 68 10.32 4.62 6.06
N GLU A 69 11.25 3.75 5.66
CA GLU A 69 12.30 3.23 6.53
C GLU A 69 13.25 4.33 6.98
N VAL A 70 13.71 5.21 6.09
CA VAL A 70 14.70 6.25 6.40
C VAL A 70 14.08 7.46 7.10
N ASN A 71 12.96 7.98 6.60
CA ASN A 71 12.46 9.31 7.00
C ASN A 71 11.31 9.27 8.00
N ILE A 72 10.49 8.22 7.99
CA ILE A 72 9.26 8.17 8.78
C ILE A 72 9.48 7.35 10.05
N LYS A 73 10.06 6.15 9.92
CA LYS A 73 10.29 5.26 11.06
C LYS A 73 11.31 5.81 12.04
N HIS A 74 12.41 6.40 11.55
CA HIS A 74 13.47 6.96 12.41
C HIS A 74 13.14 8.32 13.05
N LYS A 75 12.13 9.05 12.55
CA LYS A 75 11.66 10.31 13.17
C LYS A 75 10.60 10.10 14.26
N ALA A 76 10.08 8.88 14.40
CA ALA A 76 9.07 8.53 15.40
C ALA A 76 9.69 7.97 16.70
N ILE A 77 11.02 7.97 16.80
CA ILE A 77 11.84 7.61 17.97
C ILE A 77 12.58 8.87 18.41
#